data_AF-A0A3D1HPZ1-F1
#
_entry.id   AF-A0A3D1HPZ1-F1
#
_cell.length_a   1.000
_cell.length_b   1.000
_cell.length_c   1.000
_cell.angle_alpha   90.00
_cell.angle_beta   90.00
_cell.angle_gamma   90.00
#
_symmetry.space_group_name_H-M   'P 1'
#
loop_
_entity.id
_entity.type
_entity.pdbx_description
1 polymer ?
#
loop_
_entity_poly.entity_id
_entity_poly.type
_entity_poly.pdbx_seq_one_letter_code
_entity_poly.pdbx_strand_id
1 'polypeptide(L)'
;GNIWADAISHLHLHIKGLTETESSIPANGPLVIVSNHPYGVLDGLSLCYAVSLIRQDFKFLAHSTFQKVPELEPYVLPVDFDGASAALRSNIATKKAALDYVREGGAIVIFP
;
A
#
# COMPACT_ATOMS: atom_id res chain seq x y z
N GLY A 1 -8.63 6.62 15.02
CA GLY A 1 -9.13 6.70 13.64
C GLY A 1 -8.96 5.33 13.02
N ASN A 2 -8.70 5.24 11.72
CA ASN A 2 -7.95 4.08 11.22
C ASN A 2 -6.46 4.28 11.57
N ILE A 3 -5.67 3.23 11.47
CA ILE A 3 -4.23 3.25 11.83
C ILE A 3 -3.45 4.33 11.07
N TRP A 4 -3.91 4.69 9.86
CA TRP A 4 -3.27 5.67 8.99
C TRP A 4 -3.47 7.08 9.52
N ALA A 5 -4.70 7.45 9.86
CA ALA A 5 -5.01 8.75 10.46
C ALA A 5 -4.26 8.94 11.78
N ASP A 6 -4.19 7.89 12.60
CA ASP A 6 -3.48 7.92 13.87
C ASP A 6 -1.96 8.10 13.65
N ALA A 7 -1.38 7.45 12.64
CA ALA A 7 0.02 7.65 12.26
C ALA A 7 0.33 9.07 11.78
N ILE A 8 -0.51 9.64 10.90
CA ILE A 8 -0.36 11.04 10.43
C ILE A 8 -0.42 12.02 11.60
N SER A 9 -1.38 11.83 12.51
CA SER A 9 -1.52 12.68 13.69
C SER A 9 -0.33 12.56 14.64
N HIS A 10 0.13 11.34 14.95
CA HIS A 10 1.25 11.11 15.86
C HIS A 10 2.57 11.68 15.33
N LEU A 11 2.78 11.61 14.02
CA LEU A 11 3.99 12.13 13.37
C LEU A 11 3.87 13.63 13.03
N HIS A 12 2.75 14.28 13.36
CA HIS A 12 2.49 15.69 13.06
C HIS A 12 2.67 16.03 11.57
N LEU A 13 2.22 15.13 10.70
CA LEU A 13 2.37 15.27 9.25
C LEU A 13 1.24 16.14 8.69
N HIS A 14 1.61 17.15 7.91
CA HIS A 14 0.69 18.00 7.18
C HIS A 14 0.73 17.67 5.68
N ILE A 15 -0.27 16.93 5.21
CA ILE A 15 -0.38 16.53 3.81
C ILE A 15 -1.15 17.60 3.04
N LYS A 16 -0.59 18.08 1.93
CA LYS A 16 -1.23 19.02 1.01
C LYS A 16 -1.65 18.28 -0.27
N GLY A 17 -2.70 18.74 -0.94
CA GLY A 17 -3.18 18.14 -2.20
C GLY A 17 -4.03 16.87 -2.04
N LEU A 18 -4.52 16.60 -0.83
CA LEU A 18 -5.30 15.39 -0.54
C LEU A 18 -6.60 15.33 -1.37
N THR A 19 -7.30 16.47 -1.49
CA THR A 19 -8.60 16.56 -2.19
C THR A 19 -8.51 16.17 -3.67
N GLU A 20 -7.44 16.59 -4.37
CA GLU A 20 -7.21 16.23 -5.78
C GLU A 20 -6.97 14.73 -5.93
N THR A 21 -6.19 14.16 -5.00
CA THR A 21 -5.90 12.72 -4.95
C THR A 21 -7.16 11.91 -4.67
N GLU A 22 -7.94 12.29 -3.65
CA GLU A 22 -9.22 11.65 -3.30
C GLU A 22 -10.20 11.63 -4.46
N SER A 23 -10.32 12.74 -5.19
CA SER A 23 -11.23 12.84 -6.33
C SER A 23 -10.87 11.90 -7.49
N SER A 24 -9.63 11.41 -7.53
CA SER A 24 -9.12 10.50 -8.56
C SER A 24 -9.24 9.03 -8.17
N ILE A 25 -9.55 8.71 -6.90
CA ILE A 25 -9.63 7.33 -6.41
C ILE A 25 -11.09 6.85 -6.51
N PRO A 26 -11.38 5.85 -7.37
CA PRO A 26 -12.72 5.27 -7.41
C PRO A 26 -13.03 4.51 -6.12
N ALA A 27 -14.23 4.70 -5.58
CA ALA A 27 -14.67 4.06 -4.34
C ALA A 27 -14.76 2.53 -4.42
N ASN A 28 -14.89 1.95 -5.62
CA ASN A 28 -14.98 0.50 -5.83
C ASN A 28 -14.37 0.11 -7.18
N GLY A 29 -14.10 -1.20 -7.34
CA GLY A 29 -13.61 -1.79 -8.57
C GLY A 29 -12.07 -1.80 -8.68
N PRO A 30 -11.53 -2.50 -9.71
CA PRO A 30 -10.10 -2.71 -9.87
C PRO A 30 -9.32 -1.40 -9.90
N LEU A 31 -8.28 -1.28 -9.07
CA LEU A 31 -7.44 -0.08 -9.01
C LEU A 31 -5.98 -0.43 -8.78
N VAL A 32 -5.09 0.20 -9.55
CA VAL A 32 -3.64 0.21 -9.29
C VAL A 32 -3.19 1.66 -9.16
N ILE A 33 -2.62 1.99 -8.01
CA ILE A 33 -2.07 3.29 -7.67
C ILE A 33 -0.56 3.16 -7.72
N VAL A 34 0.08 3.99 -8.54
CA VAL A 34 1.53 4.00 -8.71
C VAL A 34 2.06 5.36 -8.31
N SER A 35 3.07 5.38 -7.45
CA SER A 35 3.72 6.61 -7.00
C SER A 35 5.23 6.41 -6.91
N ASN A 36 6.00 7.47 -7.12
CA ASN A 36 7.44 7.43 -6.83
C ASN A 36 7.67 7.41 -5.30
N HIS A 37 8.87 6.99 -4.87
CA HIS A 37 9.16 6.79 -3.43
C HIS A 37 10.41 7.53 -2.92
N PRO A 38 10.52 8.86 -3.12
CA PRO A 38 11.73 9.61 -2.77
C PRO A 38 11.96 9.77 -1.26
N TYR A 39 10.92 9.71 -0.43
CA TYR A 39 10.98 9.95 1.02
C TYR A 39 10.70 8.69 1.85
N GLY A 40 10.57 7.52 1.22
CA GLY A 40 10.44 6.25 1.91
C GLY A 40 9.14 6.15 2.70
N VAL A 41 9.24 5.75 3.97
CA VAL A 41 8.08 5.48 4.84
C VAL A 41 7.04 6.61 4.86
N LEU A 42 7.47 7.87 4.75
CA LEU A 42 6.54 9.02 4.74
C LEU A 42 5.64 9.05 3.49
N ASP A 43 6.14 8.63 2.33
CA ASP A 43 5.33 8.51 1.11
C ASP A 43 4.30 7.40 1.29
N GLY A 44 4.73 6.26 1.83
CA GLY A 44 3.87 5.13 2.15
C GLY A 44 2.73 5.52 3.08
N LEU A 45 3.04 6.18 4.19
CA LEU A 45 2.04 6.64 5.16
C LEU A 45 1.08 7.66 4.55
N SER A 46 1.59 8.64 3.80
CA SER A 46 0.75 9.69 3.22
C SER A 46 -0.20 9.14 2.17
N LEU A 47 0.29 8.25 1.31
CA LEU A 47 -0.53 7.63 0.26
C LEU A 47 -1.52 6.63 0.85
N CYS A 48 -1.10 5.77 1.79
CA CYS A 48 -2.02 4.85 2.46
C CYS A 48 -3.09 5.60 3.25
N TYR A 49 -2.75 6.72 3.89
CA TYR A 49 -3.74 7.59 4.51
C TYR A 49 -4.76 8.11 3.50
N ALA A 50 -4.31 8.73 2.41
CA ALA A 50 -5.20 9.25 1.36
C ALA A 50 -6.13 8.17 0.78
N VAL A 51 -5.59 6.99 0.48
CA VAL A 51 -6.38 5.86 -0.03
C VAL A 51 -7.36 5.36 1.02
N SER A 52 -6.95 5.29 2.30
CA SER A 52 -7.79 4.81 3.40
C SER A 52 -9.01 5.69 3.70
N LEU A 53 -9.05 6.92 3.17
CA LEU A 53 -10.23 7.80 3.29
C LEU A 53 -11.34 7.37 2.32
N ILE A 54 -11.01 6.63 1.26
CA ILE A 54 -11.92 6.23 0.18
C ILE A 54 -12.10 4.71 0.11
N ARG A 55 -11.02 3.94 0.28
CA ARG A 55 -10.95 2.47 0.14
C ARG A 55 -10.41 1.83 1.41
N GLN A 56 -11.09 0.81 1.93
CA GLN A 56 -10.56 -0.03 3.03
C GLN A 56 -9.92 -1.33 2.53
N ASP A 57 -10.20 -1.69 1.28
CA ASP A 57 -9.77 -2.90 0.57
C ASP A 57 -8.56 -2.62 -0.33
N PHE A 58 -7.57 -1.91 0.21
CA PHE A 58 -6.30 -1.71 -0.48
C PHE A 58 -5.21 -2.58 0.12
N LYS A 59 -4.25 -2.95 -0.72
CA LYS A 59 -2.98 -3.56 -0.31
C LYS A 59 -1.81 -2.79 -0.90
N PHE A 60 -0.62 -2.93 -0.34
CA PHE A 60 0.59 -2.33 -0.88
C PHE A 60 1.74 -3.32 -0.88
N LEU A 61 2.60 -3.23 -1.89
CA LEU A 61 3.81 -4.04 -1.96
C LEU A 61 4.90 -3.41 -1.09
N ALA A 62 5.43 -4.16 -0.14
CA ALA A 62 6.51 -3.72 0.74
C ALA A 62 7.38 -4.89 1.19
N HIS A 63 8.51 -4.57 1.82
CA HIS A 63 9.41 -5.59 2.36
C HIS A 63 8.67 -6.56 3.31
N SER A 64 8.97 -7.85 3.24
CA SER A 64 8.31 -8.91 4.04
C SER A 64 8.31 -8.67 5.55
N THR A 65 9.25 -7.86 6.05
CA THR A 65 9.31 -7.45 7.47
C THR A 65 8.09 -6.66 7.93
N PHE A 66 7.40 -5.94 7.05
CA PHE A 66 6.21 -5.17 7.39
C PHE A 66 5.03 -6.07 7.81
N GLN A 67 5.00 -7.33 7.38
CA GLN A 67 4.00 -8.30 7.85
C GLN A 67 4.15 -8.63 9.35
N LYS A 68 5.31 -8.34 9.95
CA LYS A 68 5.53 -8.54 11.39
C LYS A 68 4.88 -7.45 12.25
N VAL A 69 4.38 -6.38 11.63
CA VAL A 69 3.63 -5.31 12.29
C VAL A 69 2.13 -5.66 12.19
N PRO A 70 1.48 -6.04 13.31
CA PRO A 70 0.09 -6.55 13.27
C PRO A 70 -0.91 -5.62 12.60
N GLU A 71 -0.73 -4.31 12.76
CA GLU A 71 -1.59 -3.28 12.17
C GLU A 71 -1.47 -3.22 10.65
N LEU A 72 -0.30 -3.56 10.09
CA LEU A 72 -0.02 -3.47 8.66
C LEU A 72 -0.24 -4.79 7.92
N GLU A 73 -0.18 -5.93 8.62
CA GLU A 73 -0.31 -7.27 8.04
C GLU A 73 -1.48 -7.41 7.04
N PRO A 74 -2.70 -6.89 7.31
CA PRO A 74 -3.83 -7.04 6.38
C PRO A 74 -3.62 -6.33 5.04
N TYR A 75 -2.78 -5.30 5.03
CA TYR A 75 -2.53 -4.42 3.89
C TYR A 75 -1.27 -4.81 3.11
N VAL A 76 -0.38 -5.64 3.65
CA VAL A 76 0.93 -5.90 3.02
C VAL A 76 0.86 -7.07 2.04
N LEU A 77 1.36 -6.84 0.83
CA LEU A 77 1.79 -7.86 -0.11
C LEU A 77 3.32 -7.97 -0.02
N PRO A 78 3.86 -9.04 0.59
CA PRO A 78 5.26 -9.09 0.96
C PRO A 78 6.17 -9.31 -0.24
N VAL A 79 7.21 -8.50 -0.34
CA VAL A 79 8.31 -8.65 -1.29
C VAL A 79 9.56 -9.03 -0.51
N ASP A 80 10.23 -10.07 -0.96
CA ASP A 80 11.52 -10.51 -0.45
C ASP A 80 12.63 -10.05 -1.40
N PHE A 81 13.55 -9.23 -0.91
CA PHE A 81 14.64 -8.71 -1.73
C PHE A 81 15.92 -9.55 -1.63
N ASP A 82 15.88 -10.66 -0.90
CA ASP A 82 16.97 -11.62 -0.91
C ASP A 82 17.14 -12.20 -2.34
N GLY A 83 18.40 -12.37 -2.76
CA GLY A 83 18.74 -12.89 -4.09
C GLY A 83 18.56 -14.41 -4.22
N ALA A 84 18.13 -15.08 -3.14
CA ALA A 84 17.94 -16.52 -3.10
C ALA A 84 16.80 -16.99 -4.02
N SER A 85 16.92 -18.22 -4.55
CA SER A 85 15.88 -18.81 -5.41
C SER A 85 14.52 -18.96 -4.72
N ALA A 86 14.49 -19.04 -3.39
CA ALA A 86 13.26 -19.06 -2.62
C ALA A 86 12.55 -17.69 -2.63
N ALA A 87 13.29 -16.60 -2.46
CA ALA A 87 12.76 -15.24 -2.54
C ALA A 87 12.17 -14.94 -3.92
N LEU A 88 12.83 -15.39 -5.01
CA LEU A 88 12.29 -15.28 -6.36
C LEU A 88 10.91 -15.97 -6.50
N ARG A 89 10.77 -17.20 -5.99
CA ARG A 89 9.49 -17.92 -6.01
C ARG A 89 8.42 -17.19 -5.19
N SER A 90 8.79 -16.68 -4.02
CA SER A 90 7.90 -15.89 -3.16
C SER A 90 7.40 -14.64 -3.88
N ASN A 91 8.29 -13.88 -4.51
CA ASN A 91 7.93 -12.66 -5.23
C ASN A 91 7.02 -12.93 -6.44
N ILE A 92 7.21 -14.04 -7.15
CA ILE A 92 6.31 -14.46 -8.23
C ILE A 92 4.91 -14.75 -7.66
N ALA A 93 4.83 -15.42 -6.52
CA ALA A 93 3.56 -15.68 -5.85
C ALA A 93 2.89 -14.38 -5.37
N THR A 94 3.64 -13.45 -4.76
CA THR A 94 3.15 -12.12 -4.38
C THR A 94 2.62 -11.35 -5.58
N LYS A 95 3.35 -11.36 -6.70
CA LYS A 95 2.92 -10.70 -7.94
C LYS A 95 1.62 -11.31 -8.48
N LYS A 96 1.48 -12.64 -8.43
CA LYS A 96 0.24 -13.32 -8.81
C LYS A 96 -0.92 -12.91 -7.89
N ALA A 97 -0.71 -12.92 -6.58
CA ALA A 97 -1.70 -12.49 -5.60
C ALA A 97 -2.13 -11.03 -5.81
N ALA A 98 -1.18 -10.14 -6.13
CA ALA A 98 -1.47 -8.76 -6.46
C ALA A 98 -2.39 -8.64 -7.70
N LEU A 99 -2.05 -9.35 -8.77
CA LEU A 99 -2.87 -9.35 -9.99
C LEU A 99 -4.27 -9.91 -9.75
N ASP A 100 -4.38 -11.00 -9.00
CA ASP A 100 -5.65 -11.64 -8.71
C ASP A 100 -6.52 -10.74 -7.81
N TYR A 101 -5.93 -10.07 -6.80
CA TYR A 101 -6.65 -9.11 -5.94
C TYR A 101 -7.23 -7.93 -6.72
N VAL A 102 -6.47 -7.37 -7.67
CA VAL A 102 -6.97 -6.29 -8.54
C VAL A 102 -8.10 -6.79 -9.43
N ARG A 103 -7.98 -7.99 -10.01
CA ARG A 103 -9.02 -8.60 -10.85
C ARG A 103 -10.33 -8.83 -10.09
N GLU A 104 -10.24 -9.12 -8.79
CA GLU A 104 -11.38 -9.29 -7.89
C GLU A 104 -12.00 -7.95 -7.45
N GLY A 105 -11.45 -6.82 -7.91
CA GLY A 105 -11.98 -5.48 -7.64
C GLY A 105 -11.26 -4.73 -6.52
N GLY A 106 -10.19 -5.30 -5.96
CA GLY A 106 -9.37 -4.67 -4.93
C GLY A 106 -8.46 -3.55 -5.46
N ALA A 107 -7.89 -2.78 -4.53
CA ALA A 107 -6.94 -1.71 -4.83
C ALA A 107 -5.51 -2.11 -4.44
N ILE A 108 -4.52 -1.77 -5.27
CA ILE A 108 -3.10 -1.97 -4.93
C ILE A 108 -2.30 -0.68 -5.08
N VAL A 109 -1.47 -0.40 -4.09
CA VAL A 109 -0.46 0.66 -4.12
C VAL A 109 0.92 0.06 -4.43
N ILE A 110 1.63 0.65 -5.38
CA ILE A 110 2.97 0.24 -5.81
C ILE A 110 3.91 1.44 -5.89
N PHE A 111 5.12 1.23 -5.41
CA PHE A 111 6.25 2.15 -5.52
C PHE A 111 7.32 1.52 -6.44
N PRO A 112 7.54 2.04 -7.67
CA PRO A 112 8.57 1.54 -8.59
C PRO A 112 10.00 1.93 -8.22
#